data_AF-A0A6P1A8F7-F1
#
_entry.id   AF-A0A6P1A8F7-F1
#
_cell.length_a   1.000
_cell.length_b   1.000
_cell.length_c   1.000
_cell.angle_alpha   90.00
_cell.angle_beta   90.00
_cell.angle_gamma   90.00
#
_symmetry.space_group_name_H-M   'P 1'
#
loop_
_entity.id
_entity.type
_entity.pdbx_description
1 polymer ?
#
loop_
_entity_poly.entity_id
_entity_poly.type
_entity_poly.pdbx_seq_one_letter_code
_entity_poly.pdbx_strand_id
1 'polypeptide(L)' 'MLQIGELKQTKAYQEAYKKGFKEGFREGFREGFREARIQTKLDMIPKLRKLDWNAEEIAEFLELNLDIIRQHF' A
#
# COMPACT_ATOMS: atom_id res chain seq x y z
N MET A 1 -13.83 26.42 -29.83
CA MET A 1 -13.48 25.38 -28.85
C MET A 1 -12.74 24.27 -29.58
N LEU A 2 -11.61 23.79 -29.05
CA LEU A 2 -10.91 22.64 -29.62
C LEU A 2 -11.76 21.38 -29.44
N GLN A 3 -11.84 20.51 -30.45
CA GLN A 3 -12.45 19.20 -30.30
C GLN A 3 -11.55 18.30 -29.43
N ILE A 4 -12.12 17.31 -28.73
CA ILE A 4 -11.37 16.42 -27.81
C ILE A 4 -10.20 15.73 -28.52
N GLY A 5 -10.36 15.36 -29.81
CA GLY A 5 -9.29 14.77 -30.61
C GLY A 5 -8.10 15.70 -30.85
N GLU A 6 -8.36 16.99 -31.07
CA GLU A 6 -7.32 18.01 -31.26
C GLU A 6 -6.65 18.36 -29.92
N LEU A 7 -7.43 18.38 -28.84
CA LEU A 7 -6.91 18.63 -27.48
C LEU A 7 -5.85 17.58 -27.10
N LYS A 8 -6.07 16.31 -27.43
CA LYS A 8 -5.13 15.21 -27.17
C LYS A 8 -3.79 15.36 -27.90
N GLN A 9 -3.77 16.06 -29.02
CA GLN A 9 -2.56 16.33 -29.80
C GLN A 9 -1.77 17.54 -29.26
N THR A 10 -2.38 18.36 -28.40
CA THR A 10 -1.69 19.51 -27.80
C THR A 10 -0.56 19.05 -26.86
N LYS A 11 0.53 19.82 -26.85
CA LYS A 11 1.64 19.59 -25.90
C LYS A 11 1.16 19.61 -24.45
N ALA A 12 0.28 20.56 -24.12
CA ALA A 12 -0.31 20.70 -22.79
C ALA A 12 -1.03 19.41 -22.34
N TYR A 13 -1.86 18.81 -23.20
CA TYR A 13 -2.52 17.55 -22.88
C TYR A 13 -1.52 16.41 -22.69
N GLN A 14 -0.54 16.28 -23.58
CA GLN A 14 0.44 15.19 -23.51
C GLN A 14 1.31 15.29 -22.25
N GLU A 15 1.70 16.50 -21.86
CA GLU A 15 2.43 16.76 -20.62
C GLU A 15 1.58 16.45 -19.39
N ALA A 16 0.32 16.91 -19.37
CA ALA A 16 -0.62 16.61 -18.30
C ALA A 16 -0.87 15.10 -18.17
N TYR A 17 -1.05 14.40 -19.28
CA TYR A 17 -1.23 12.94 -19.31
C TYR A 17 0.01 12.21 -18.79
N LYS A 18 1.21 12.58 -19.25
CA LYS A 18 2.48 11.99 -18.76
C LYS A 18 2.68 12.24 -17.27
N LYS A 19 2.38 13.44 -16.80
CA LYS A 19 2.47 13.80 -15.38
C LYS A 19 1.48 12.97 -14.55
N GLY A 20 0.22 12.93 -14.95
CA GLY A 20 -0.82 12.16 -14.27
C GLY A 20 -0.50 10.66 -14.23
N PHE A 21 -0.02 10.09 -15.33
CA PHE A 21 0.43 8.68 -15.36
C PHE A 21 1.58 8.43 -14.38
N LYS A 22 2.59 9.32 -14.37
CA LYS A 22 3.75 9.19 -13.48
C LYS A 22 3.37 9.33 -12.01
N GLU A 23 2.48 10.26 -11.68
CA GLU A 23 1.97 10.46 -10.33
C GLU A 23 1.14 9.27 -9.87
N GLY A 24 0.16 8.84 -10.67
CA GLY A 24 -0.69 7.69 -10.35
C GLY A 24 0.10 6.38 -10.21
N PHE A 25 1.09 6.12 -11.08
CA PHE A 25 1.96 4.97 -10.93
C PHE A 25 2.76 5.00 -9.63
N ARG A 26 3.32 6.16 -9.28
CA ARG A 26 4.11 6.33 -8.05
C ARG A 26 3.25 6.16 -6.80
N GLU A 27 2.04 6.71 -6.81
CA GLU A 27 1.10 6.60 -5.69
C GLU A 27 0.65 5.15 -5.51
N GLY A 28 0.16 4.51 -6.57
CA GLY A 28 -0.28 3.11 -6.53
C GLY A 28 0.85 2.15 -6.11
N PHE A 29 2.07 2.36 -6.59
CA PHE A 29 3.21 1.55 -6.15
C PHE A 29 3.53 1.74 -4.66
N ARG A 30 3.45 2.98 -4.15
CA ARG A 30 3.70 3.28 -2.73
C ARG A 30 2.62 2.68 -1.84
N GLU A 31 1.36 2.77 -2.24
CA GLU A 31 0.23 2.19 -1.51
C GLU A 31 0.33 0.67 -1.49
N GLY A 32 0.54 0.04 -2.64
CA GLY A 32 0.70 -1.41 -2.73
C GLY A 32 1.86 -1.94 -1.88
N PHE A 33 3.00 -1.23 -1.83
CA PHE A 33 4.11 -1.61 -0.96
C PHE A 33 3.78 -1.48 0.53
N ARG A 34 3.04 -0.42 0.91
CA ARG A 34 2.59 -0.22 2.29
C ARG A 34 1.62 -1.33 2.72
N GLU A 35 0.65 -1.66 1.88
CA GLU A 35 -0.31 -2.74 2.12
C GLU A 35 0.39 -4.10 2.22
N ALA A 36 1.29 -4.41 1.28
CA ALA A 36 2.06 -5.65 1.31
C ALA A 36 2.90 -5.80 2.58
N ARG A 37 3.52 -4.71 3.06
CA ARG A 37 4.30 -4.72 4.31
C ARG A 37 3.41 -5.02 5.52
N ILE A 38 2.20 -4.45 5.59
CA ILE A 38 1.25 -4.74 6.67
C ILE A 38 0.76 -6.19 6.58
N GLN A 39 0.32 -6.63 5.39
CA GLN A 39 -0.19 -7.98 5.19
C GLN A 39 0.86 -9.04 5.56
N THR A 40 2.12 -8.84 5.17
CA THR A 40 3.21 -9.75 5.53
C THR A 40 3.39 -9.89 7.04
N LYS A 41 3.26 -8.78 7.79
CA LYS A 41 3.32 -8.82 9.27
C LYS A 41 2.13 -9.62 9.83
N LEU A 42 0.91 -9.38 9.32
CA LEU A 42 -0.28 -10.12 9.76
C LEU A 42 -0.17 -11.63 9.49
N ASP A 43 0.36 -12.02 8.32
CA ASP A 43 0.56 -13.42 7.94
C ASP A 43 1.59 -14.16 8.82
N MET A 44 2.42 -13.42 9.58
CA MET A 44 3.36 -14.00 10.54
C MET A 44 2.72 -14.34 11.88
N ILE A 45 1.60 -13.69 12.25
CA ILE A 45 0.95 -13.88 13.57
C ILE A 45 0.66 -15.36 13.85
N PRO A 46 0.05 -16.15 12.95
CA PRO A 46 -0.23 -17.56 13.23
C PRO A 46 1.03 -18.42 13.40
N LYS A 47 2.15 -18.03 12.78
CA LYS A 47 3.43 -18.74 12.91
C LYS A 47 4.09 -18.46 14.25
N LEU A 48 4.09 -17.21 14.69
CA LEU A 48 4.64 -16.80 15.99
C LEU A 48 3.82 -17.38 17.14
N ARG A 49 2.49 -17.42 17.00
CA ARG A 49 1.61 -18.09 17.97
C ARG A 49 1.92 -19.58 18.12
N LYS A 50 2.27 -20.28 17.03
CA LYS A 50 2.70 -21.70 17.08
C LYS A 50 4.04 -21.91 17.81
N LEU A 51 4.80 -20.84 18.03
CA LEU A 51 6.03 -20.84 18.80
C LEU A 51 5.80 -20.38 20.25
N ASP A 52 4.54 -20.36 20.70
CA ASP A 52 4.09 -19.96 22.03
C ASP A 52 4.38 -18.49 22.41
N TRP A 53 4.58 -17.62 21.42
CA TRP A 53 4.69 -16.18 21.66
C TRP A 53 3.33 -15.58 22.04
N ASN A 54 3.32 -14.69 23.03
CA ASN A 54 2.11 -13.99 23.46
C ASN A 54 1.79 -12.76 22.58
N ALA A 55 0.59 -12.20 22.73
CA ALA A 55 0.12 -11.11 21.88
C ALA A 55 0.97 -9.83 22.04
N GLU A 56 1.46 -9.56 23.24
CA GLU A 56 2.32 -8.42 23.57
C GLU A 56 3.70 -8.54 22.91
N GLU A 57 4.33 -9.72 22.98
CA GLU A 57 5.61 -10.03 22.30
C GLU A 57 5.49 -9.94 20.78
N ILE A 58 4.39 -10.46 20.22
CA ILE A 58 4.12 -10.38 18.78
C ILE A 58 3.89 -8.93 18.34
N ALA A 59 3.15 -8.14 19.13
CA ALA A 59 2.90 -6.73 18.83
C ALA A 59 4.19 -5.92 18.81
N GLU A 60 5.07 -6.15 19.80
CA GLU A 60 6.39 -5.52 19.86
C GLU A 60 7.25 -5.93 18.65
N PHE A 61 7.40 -7.23 18.40
CA PHE A 61 8.24 -7.75 17.32
C PHE A 61 7.79 -7.33 15.92
N LEU A 62 6.47 -7.32 15.69
CA LEU A 62 5.91 -6.90 14.41
C LEU A 62 5.70 -5.38 14.34
N GLU A 63 5.98 -4.61 15.39
CA GLU A 63 5.69 -3.18 15.49
C GLU A 63 4.24 -2.87 15.07
N LEU A 64 3.29 -3.67 15.55
CA LEU A 64 1.86 -3.52 15.30
C LEU A 64 1.14 -3.16 16.59
N ASN A 65 -0.01 -2.51 16.46
CA ASN A 65 -0.86 -2.25 17.61
C ASN A 65 -1.35 -3.59 18.19
N LEU A 66 -1.27 -3.74 19.51
CA LEU A 66 -1.75 -4.90 20.25
C LEU A 66 -3.21 -5.27 19.93
N ASP A 67 -4.08 -4.27 19.70
CA ASP A 67 -5.47 -4.49 19.32
C ASP A 67 -5.59 -5.21 17.96
N ILE A 68 -4.71 -4.89 17.01
CA ILE A 68 -4.65 -5.56 15.70
C ILE A 68 -4.23 -7.02 15.89
N ILE A 69 -3.22 -7.26 16.73
CA ILE A 69 -2.75 -8.61 17.03
C ILE A 69 -3.88 -9.43 17.67
N ARG A 70 -4.58 -8.89 18.66
CA ARG A 70 -5.69 -9.56 19.37
C ARG A 70 -6.87 -9.91 18.46
N GLN A 71 -7.13 -9.13 17.41
CA GLN A 71 -8.16 -9.47 16.40
C GLN A 71 -7.77 -10.66 15.52
N HIS A 72 -6.47 -10.95 15.39
CA HIS A 72 -5.92 -12.01 14.54
C HIS A 72 -5.35 -13.19 15.37
N PHE A 73 -5.52 -13.15 16.69
CA PHE A 73 -4.95 -14.11 17.64
C PHE A 73 -5.80 -15.38 17.75
#